data_AF-A0A965RAM1-F1
#
_entry.id   AF-A0A965RAM1-F1
#
_cell.length_a   1.000
_cell.length_b   1.000
_cell.length_c   1.000
_cell.angle_alpha   90.00
_cell.angle_beta   90.00
_cell.angle_gamma   90.00
#
_symmetry.space_group_name_H-M   'P 1'
#
loop_
_entity.id
_entity.type
_entity.pdbx_description
1 polymer ?
#
loop_
_entity_poly.entity_id
_entity_poly.type
_entity_poly.pdbx_seq_one_letter_code
_entity_poly.pdbx_strand_id
1 'polypeptide(L)'
;MMRIVLATGNAGKIREFSDMLGPLGFEFVPQSEFGIEPPEETGDTFEDNAILKARYASARSGLPAMADDSGLEVDALGGAPGVRSARYAGEGAGDLANIEKLLEAMTLVPDASRSARFRC
;
A
#
# COMPACT_ATOMS: atom_id res chain seq x y z
N MET A 1 19.81 0.07 18.76
CA MET A 1 18.53 -0.14 18.07
C MET A 1 18.51 0.82 16.89
N MET A 2 18.26 0.34 15.67
CA MET A 2 18.23 1.18 14.47
C MET A 2 16.79 1.68 14.26
N ARG A 3 16.60 3.00 14.28
CA ARG A 3 15.30 3.62 14.02
C ARG A 3 15.04 3.71 12.53
N ILE A 4 13.88 3.20 12.11
CA ILE A 4 13.44 3.20 10.72
C ILE A 4 12.07 3.88 10.68
N VAL A 5 11.93 4.89 9.81
CA VAL A 5 10.60 5.48 9.57
C VAL A 5 9.80 4.53 8.67
N LEU A 6 8.59 4.18 9.10
CA LEU A 6 7.65 3.43 8.28
C LEU A 6 6.74 4.42 7.55
N ALA A 7 6.85 4.46 6.22
CA ALA A 7 6.11 5.39 5.36
C ALA A 7 4.66 4.94 5.12
N THR A 8 3.93 4.71 6.22
CA THR A 8 2.53 4.27 6.20
C THR A 8 1.77 4.93 7.34
N GLY A 9 0.49 5.23 7.10
CA GLY A 9 -0.46 5.62 8.14
C GLY A 9 -1.16 4.44 8.81
N ASN A 10 -0.92 3.21 8.36
CA ASN A 10 -1.63 2.03 8.86
C ASN A 10 -1.00 1.51 10.17
N ALA A 11 -1.70 1.70 11.28
CA ALA A 11 -1.29 1.22 12.60
C ALA A 11 -1.09 -0.31 12.69
N GLY A 12 -1.83 -1.08 11.89
CA GLY A 12 -1.68 -2.54 11.80
C GLY A 12 -0.30 -2.92 11.24
N LYS A 13 0.13 -2.29 10.14
CA LYS A 13 1.44 -2.54 9.53
C LYS A 13 2.60 -2.22 10.48
N ILE A 14 2.51 -1.10 11.21
CA ILE A 14 3.53 -0.72 12.20
C ILE A 14 3.68 -1.83 13.26
N ARG A 15 2.56 -2.35 13.76
CA ARG A 15 2.57 -3.44 14.73
C ARG A 15 3.19 -4.71 14.15
N GLU A 16 2.74 -5.13 12.97
CA GLU A 16 3.25 -6.33 12.31
C GLU A 16 4.77 -6.28 12.08
N PHE A 17 5.30 -5.18 11.54
CA PHE A 17 6.74 -5.02 11.34
C PHE A 17 7.51 -4.95 12.66
N SER A 18 6.96 -4.27 13.67
CA SER A 18 7.58 -4.20 14.99
C SER A 18 7.66 -5.58 15.65
N ASP A 19 6.61 -6.39 15.53
CA ASP A 19 6.57 -7.75 16.09
C ASP A 19 7.57 -8.67 15.38
N MET A 20 7.66 -8.59 14.04
CA MET A 20 8.56 -9.44 13.25
C MET A 20 10.04 -9.05 13.37
N LEU A 21 10.33 -7.75 13.32
CA LEU A 21 11.70 -7.25 13.12
C LEU A 21 12.25 -6.53 14.35
N GLY A 22 11.40 -6.17 15.32
CA GLY A 22 11.81 -5.63 16.62
C GLY A 22 12.82 -6.51 17.36
N PRO A 23 12.65 -7.85 17.43
CA PRO A 23 13.63 -8.75 18.03
C PRO A 23 15.01 -8.72 17.36
N LEU A 24 15.11 -8.22 16.12
CA LEU A 24 16.38 -8.06 15.38
C LEU A 24 17.05 -6.70 15.63
N GLY A 25 16.48 -5.86 16.50
CA GLY A 25 17.05 -4.57 16.90
C GLY A 25 16.59 -3.37 16.06
N PHE A 26 15.48 -3.51 15.33
CA PHE A 26 14.83 -2.43 14.59
C PHE A 26 13.72 -1.78 15.41
N GLU A 27 13.62 -0.46 15.34
CA GLU A 27 12.53 0.31 15.94
C GLU A 27 11.78 1.02 14.82
N PHE A 28 10.53 0.62 14.56
CA PHE A 28 9.70 1.24 13.52
C PHE A 28 8.93 2.41 14.11
N VAL A 29 9.12 3.57 13.49
CA VAL A 29 8.48 4.81 13.89
C VAL A 29 7.54 5.25 12.77
N PRO A 30 6.24 5.50 13.03
CA PRO A 30 5.35 6.03 12.00
C PRO A 30 5.84 7.37 11.45
N GLN A 31 5.66 7.59 10.14
CA GLN A 31 5.96 8.89 9.53
C GLN A 31 5.16 10.06 10.15
N SER A 32 3.99 9.79 10.75
CA SER A 32 3.16 10.80 11.42
C SER A 32 3.81 11.40 12.67
N GLU A 33 4.74 10.69 13.33
CA GLU A 33 5.51 11.26 14.45
C GLU A 33 6.44 12.40 14.01
N PHE A 34 6.76 12.46 12.72
CA PHE A 34 7.56 13.54 12.12
C PHE A 34 6.69 14.61 11.44
N GLY A 35 5.35 14.53 11.56
CA GLY A 35 4.43 15.41 10.85
C GLY A 35 4.50 15.24 9.32
N ILE A 36 4.88 14.06 8.84
CA ILE A 36 5.02 13.76 7.41
C ILE A 36 3.69 13.21 6.89
N GLU A 37 3.00 14.02 6.09
CA GLU A 37 1.83 13.57 5.33
C GLU A 37 2.25 12.64 4.17
N PRO A 38 1.43 11.63 3.83
CA PRO A 38 1.69 10.77 2.67
C PRO A 38 1.87 11.58 1.39
N PRO A 39 2.86 11.25 0.53
CA PRO A 39 2.99 11.87 -0.77
C PRO A 39 1.88 11.40 -1.72
N GLU A 40 1.65 12.16 -2.79
CA GLU A 40 0.87 11.70 -3.92
C GLU A 40 1.57 10.49 -4.59
N GLU A 41 0.83 9.42 -4.82
CA GLU A 41 1.31 8.21 -5.49
C GLU A 41 1.13 8.35 -7.01
N THR A 42 2.21 8.69 -7.69
CA THR A 42 2.26 8.95 -9.14
C THR A 42 2.90 7.82 -9.94
N GLY A 43 3.32 6.74 -9.29
CA GLY A 43 3.95 5.58 -9.93
C GLY A 43 2.94 4.72 -10.69
N ASP A 44 3.42 4.11 -11.79
CA ASP A 44 2.64 3.18 -12.60
C ASP A 44 2.69 1.74 -12.04
N THR A 45 3.61 1.47 -11.10
CA THR A 45 3.80 0.17 -10.47
C THR A 45 3.81 0.27 -8.94
N PHE A 46 3.56 -0.86 -8.27
CA PHE A 46 3.67 -0.96 -6.80
C PHE A 46 5.09 -0.63 -6.32
N GLU A 47 6.12 -1.10 -7.05
CA GLU A 47 7.51 -0.81 -6.73
C GLU A 47 7.82 0.68 -6.79
N ASP A 48 7.34 1.39 -7.82
CA ASP A 48 7.54 2.83 -7.96
C ASP A 48 6.94 3.60 -6.79
N ASN A 49 5.71 3.26 -6.39
CA ASN A 49 5.03 3.90 -5.26
C ASN A 49 5.72 3.58 -3.93
N ALA A 50 6.16 2.34 -3.72
CA ALA A 50 6.89 1.95 -2.53
C ALA A 50 8.22 2.73 -2.42
N ILE A 51 9.00 2.80 -3.50
CA ILE A 51 10.24 3.57 -3.57
C ILE A 51 9.99 5.05 -3.32
N LEU A 52 8.95 5.63 -3.95
CA LEU A 52 8.56 7.03 -3.79
C LEU A 52 8.25 7.33 -2.32
N LYS A 53 7.40 6.52 -1.67
CA LYS A 53 7.03 6.67 -0.25
C LYS A 53 8.25 6.59 0.67
N ALA A 54 9.11 5.59 0.48
CA ALA A 54 10.31 5.42 1.29
C ALA A 54 11.26 6.61 1.14
N ARG A 55 11.56 7.04 -0.10
CA ARG A 55 12.42 8.20 -0.35
C ARG A 55 11.85 9.48 0.27
N TYR A 56 10.55 9.69 0.11
CA TYR A 56 9.87 10.87 0.64
C TYR A 56 9.93 10.96 2.17
N ALA A 57 9.66 9.85 2.86
CA ALA A 57 9.73 9.78 4.31
C ALA A 57 11.17 9.87 4.84
N SER A 58 12.13 9.24 4.16
CA SER A 58 13.55 9.30 4.54
C SER A 58 14.09 10.73 4.46
N ALA A 59 13.82 11.42 3.34
CA ALA A 59 14.30 12.79 3.13
C ALA A 59 13.78 13.79 4.18
N ARG A 60 12.59 13.56 4.74
CA ARG A 60 11.94 14.45 5.73
C ARG A 60 12.23 14.10 7.17
N SER A 61 12.35 12.81 7.49
CA SER A 61 12.65 12.35 8.85
C SER A 61 14.14 12.39 9.18
N GLY A 62 15.01 12.34 8.16
CA GLY A 62 16.45 12.15 8.34
C GLY A 62 16.84 10.73 8.75
N LEU A 63 15.88 9.78 8.76
CA LEU A 63 16.10 8.38 9.09
C LEU A 63 16.10 7.50 7.83
N PRO A 64 16.69 6.30 7.88
CA PRO A 64 16.36 5.23 6.95
C PRO A 64 14.85 4.99 6.95
N ALA A 65 14.27 4.71 5.78
CA ALA A 65 12.84 4.51 5.63
C ALA A 65 12.52 3.15 5.00
N MET A 66 11.38 2.59 5.40
CA MET A 66 10.75 1.45 4.76
C MET A 66 9.33 1.84 4.34
N ALA A 67 8.90 1.33 3.19
CA ALA A 67 7.56 1.53 2.68
C ALA A 67 7.11 0.27 1.95
N ASP A 68 5.80 0.13 1.80
CA ASP A 68 5.17 -0.89 0.99
C ASP A 68 4.10 -0.26 0.10
N ASP A 69 3.80 -0.89 -1.03
CA ASP A 69 2.63 -0.57 -1.84
C ASP A 69 1.96 -1.87 -2.26
N SER A 70 0.64 -1.93 -2.08
CA SER A 70 -0.09 -3.18 -2.24
C SER A 70 -1.43 -2.98 -2.90
N GLY A 71 -1.90 -4.04 -3.55
CA GLY A 71 -3.15 -4.00 -4.29
C GLY A 71 -3.56 -5.34 -4.86
N LEU A 72 -4.77 -5.37 -5.41
CA LEU A 72 -5.36 -6.51 -6.09
C LEU A 72 -5.19 -6.36 -7.60
N GLU A 73 -4.66 -7.39 -8.24
CA GLU A 73 -4.65 -7.52 -9.70
C GLU A 73 -5.63 -8.61 -10.11
N VAL A 74 -6.57 -8.29 -10.99
CA VAL A 74 -7.49 -9.27 -11.57
C VAL A 74 -7.14 -9.51 -13.03
N ASP A 75 -6.90 -10.77 -13.40
CA ASP A 75 -6.38 -11.12 -14.72
C ASP A 75 -7.36 -10.75 -15.84
N ALA A 76 -8.66 -11.03 -15.66
CA ALA A 76 -9.70 -10.67 -16.62
C ALA A 76 -9.89 -9.16 -16.80
N LEU A 77 -9.42 -8.34 -15.85
CA LEU A 77 -9.49 -6.88 -15.92
C LEU A 77 -8.15 -6.25 -16.33
N GLY A 78 -7.24 -7.04 -16.91
CA GLY A 78 -5.92 -6.57 -17.32
C GLY A 78 -5.06 -6.08 -16.16
N GLY A 79 -5.26 -6.64 -14.96
CA GLY A 79 -4.55 -6.24 -13.75
C GLY A 79 -5.23 -5.14 -12.93
N ALA A 80 -6.37 -4.59 -13.38
CA ALA A 80 -7.15 -3.68 -12.54
C ALA A 80 -7.72 -4.43 -11.31
N PRO A 81 -7.88 -3.76 -10.15
CA PRO A 81 -7.62 -2.33 -9.90
C PRO A 81 -6.13 -1.94 -9.79
N GLY A 82 -5.22 -2.88 -9.53
CA GLY A 82 -3.77 -2.65 -9.51
C GLY A 82 -3.37 -1.59 -8.46
N VAL A 83 -2.46 -0.68 -8.84
CA VAL A 83 -2.02 0.46 -8.00
C VAL A 83 -3.16 1.37 -7.54
N ARG A 84 -4.34 1.29 -8.17
CA ARG A 84 -5.53 2.07 -7.78
C ARG A 84 -6.42 1.34 -6.77
N SER A 85 -5.99 0.21 -6.21
CA SER A 85 -6.81 -0.62 -5.32
C SER A 85 -7.49 0.15 -4.19
N ALA A 86 -6.78 1.04 -3.50
CA ALA A 86 -7.34 1.84 -2.40
C ALA A 86 -8.38 2.89 -2.85
N ARG A 87 -8.34 3.29 -4.13
CA ARG A 87 -9.15 4.38 -4.71
C ARG A 87 -9.89 3.91 -5.97
N TYR A 88 -10.23 2.63 -6.05
CA TYR A 88 -10.78 2.03 -7.26
C TYR A 88 -12.14 2.64 -7.61
N ALA A 89 -12.99 2.88 -6.59
CA ALA A 89 -14.27 3.57 -6.70
C ALA A 89 -14.15 5.11 -6.61
N GLY A 90 -12.94 5.66 -6.56
CA GLY A 90 -12.66 7.08 -6.37
C GLY A 90 -12.04 7.38 -5.01
N GLU A 91 -11.52 8.61 -4.85
CA GLU A 91 -10.94 9.06 -3.58
C GLU A 91 -12.00 9.11 -2.48
N GLY A 92 -11.68 8.55 -1.31
CA GLY A 92 -12.57 8.55 -0.15
C GLY A 92 -13.81 7.66 -0.25
N ALA A 93 -13.96 6.87 -1.32
CA ALA A 93 -15.12 6.00 -1.52
C ALA A 93 -15.23 4.86 -0.49
N GLY A 94 -14.08 4.43 0.06
CA GLY A 94 -14.00 3.38 1.07
C GLY A 94 -14.06 1.96 0.49
N ASP A 95 -13.78 0.98 1.35
CA ASP A 95 -13.58 -0.41 0.94
C ASP A 95 -14.82 -1.06 0.33
N LEU A 96 -16.01 -0.80 0.88
CA LEU A 96 -17.25 -1.36 0.35
C LEU A 96 -17.52 -0.90 -1.08
N ALA A 97 -17.35 0.39 -1.37
CA ALA A 97 -17.54 0.92 -2.72
C ALA A 97 -16.49 0.34 -3.70
N ASN A 98 -15.24 0.17 -3.26
CA ASN A 98 -14.20 -0.48 -4.06
C ASN A 98 -14.58 -1.93 -4.41
N ILE A 99 -15.12 -2.68 -3.44
CA ILE A 99 -15.58 -4.07 -3.63
C ILE A 99 -16.78 -4.11 -4.57
N GLU A 100 -17.79 -3.28 -4.35
CA GLU A 100 -19.01 -3.22 -5.19
C GLU A 100 -18.66 -2.94 -6.65
N LYS A 101 -17.81 -1.93 -6.91
CA LYS A 101 -17.34 -1.61 -8.25
C LYS A 101 -16.57 -2.76 -8.90
N LEU A 102 -15.80 -3.51 -8.11
CA LEU A 102 -15.08 -4.69 -8.61
C LEU A 102 -16.05 -5.81 -8.98
N LEU A 103 -17.03 -6.09 -8.13
CA LEU A 103 -18.06 -7.09 -8.39
C LEU A 103 -18.87 -6.74 -9.64
N GLU A 104 -19.24 -5.46 -9.81
CA GLU A 104 -19.90 -4.97 -11.01
C GLU A 104 -19.05 -5.22 -12.26
N ALA A 105 -17.78 -4.82 -12.26
CA ALA A 105 -16.84 -5.04 -13.36
C ALA A 105 -16.65 -6.53 -13.70
N MET A 106 -16.84 -7.42 -12.73
CA MET A 106 -16.69 -8.86 -12.88
C MET A 106 -18.01 -9.57 -13.25
N THR A 107 -19.13 -8.86 -13.42
CA THR A 107 -20.46 -9.47 -13.63
C THR A 107 -20.51 -10.37 -14.88
N LEU A 108 -19.84 -9.95 -15.96
CA LEU A 108 -19.83 -10.68 -17.24
C LEU A 108 -18.60 -11.59 -17.40
N VAL A 109 -17.73 -11.68 -16.40
CA VAL A 109 -16.52 -12.51 -16.45
C VAL A 109 -16.88 -13.96 -16.08
N PRO A 110 -16.63 -14.96 -16.95
CA PRO A 110 -16.88 -16.37 -16.63
C PRO A 110 -16.09 -16.83 -15.40
N ASP A 111 -16.64 -17.75 -14.61
CA ASP A 111 -16.01 -18.26 -13.39
C ASP A 111 -14.57 -18.74 -13.59
N ALA A 112 -14.30 -19.45 -14.69
CA ALA A 112 -12.98 -19.94 -15.03
C ALA A 112 -11.94 -18.84 -15.33
N SER A 113 -12.37 -17.58 -15.48
CA SER A 113 -11.52 -16.42 -15.80
C SER A 113 -11.41 -15.41 -14.65
N ARG A 114 -11.88 -15.75 -13.43
CA ARG A 114 -11.88 -14.82 -12.27
C ARG A 114 -10.60 -14.87 -11.44
N SER A 115 -9.48 -15.30 -11.99
CA SER A 115 -8.20 -15.34 -11.27
C SER A 115 -7.74 -13.94 -10.88
N ALA A 116 -7.21 -13.83 -9.66
CA ALA A 116 -6.71 -12.60 -9.09
C ALA A 116 -5.59 -12.88 -8.09
N ARG A 117 -4.79 -11.88 -7.78
CA ARG A 117 -3.68 -11.97 -6.82
C ARG A 117 -3.50 -10.65 -6.09
N PHE A 118 -3.14 -10.75 -4.81
CA PHE A 118 -2.60 -9.60 -4.08
C PHE A 118 -1.11 -9.45 -4.37
N ARG A 119 -0.66 -8.20 -4.50
CA ARG A 119 0.74 -7.77 -4.60
C ARG A 119 1.11 -6.95 -3.38
N CYS A 120 2.34 -7.11 -2.90
CA CYS A 120 2.99 -6.36 -1.83
C CYS A 120 4.49 -6.32 -2.16
#